data_AF-A0A4Q9B2F2-F1
#
_entry.id   AF-A0A4Q9B2F2-F1
#
_cell.length_a   1.000
_cell.length_b   1.000
_cell.length_c   1.000
_cell.angle_alpha   90.00
_cell.angle_beta   90.00
_cell.angle_gamma   90.00
#
_symmetry.space_group_name_H-M   'P 1'
#
loop_
_entity.id
_entity.type
_entity.pdbx_description
1 polymer ?
#
loop_
_entity_poly.entity_id
_entity_poly.type
_entity_poly.pdbx_seq_one_letter_code
_entity_poly.pdbx_strand_id
1 'polypeptide(L)'
;MGEDLEVRYIGFDPAQYPLRFLLSESGEVGQTLQELTERVNEVGVSPTDALVVEVRIDGRRGEWRRIGLLPLKVDVLLEGWVAPEGAFIRIRPPGLRVGVRVFAGGRLVQEKEVETEPQGTLVALPGLVPLRIEACYGDKVFYLNLPPRGWAGEWWRLGLGWGAFLRGCTSAE
;
A
#
# COMPACT_ATOMS: atom_id res chain seq x y z
N MET A 1 35.60 -37.96 -18.49
CA MET A 1 35.06 -37.85 -17.12
C MET A 1 35.41 -36.44 -16.66
N GLY A 2 34.41 -35.59 -16.44
CA GLY A 2 34.65 -34.25 -15.92
C GLY A 2 34.96 -34.36 -14.42
N GLU A 3 36.02 -33.69 -13.97
CA GLU A 3 36.35 -33.63 -12.54
C GLU A 3 35.21 -32.96 -11.77
N ASP A 4 34.83 -33.54 -10.63
CA ASP A 4 33.83 -32.96 -9.74
C ASP A 4 34.36 -31.65 -9.16
N LEU A 5 33.74 -30.54 -9.54
CA LEU A 5 34.07 -29.22 -9.01
C LEU A 5 33.73 -29.17 -7.51
N GLU A 6 34.72 -28.86 -6.68
CA GLU A 6 34.53 -28.68 -5.25
C GLU A 6 33.74 -27.38 -4.99
N VAL A 7 32.47 -27.52 -4.61
CA VAL A 7 31.63 -26.38 -4.22
C VAL A 7 31.87 -26.07 -2.74
N ARG A 8 32.57 -24.97 -2.46
CA ARG A 8 32.73 -24.47 -1.09
C ARG A 8 31.71 -23.38 -0.81
N TYR A 9 30.88 -23.58 0.22
CA TYR A 9 29.96 -22.56 0.70
C TYR A 9 30.77 -21.46 1.40
N ILE A 10 30.93 -20.31 0.73
CA ILE A 10 31.43 -19.11 1.38
C ILE A 10 30.27 -18.62 2.27
N GLY A 11 30.44 -18.73 3.59
CA GLY A 11 29.48 -18.17 4.53
C GLY A 11 29.19 -16.71 4.18
N PHE A 12 27.91 -16.34 4.13
CA PHE A 12 27.52 -14.97 3.83
C PHE A 12 27.94 -14.05 4.98
N ASP A 13 29.02 -13.31 4.79
CA ASP A 13 29.41 -12.20 5.66
C ASP A 13 29.01 -10.87 5.00
N PRO A 14 27.98 -10.15 5.50
CA PRO A 14 27.54 -8.88 4.93
C PRO A 14 28.63 -7.80 4.90
N ALA A 15 29.60 -7.85 5.82
CA ALA A 15 30.71 -6.90 5.89
C ALA A 15 31.77 -7.19 4.82
N GLN A 16 31.89 -8.43 4.36
CA GLN A 16 32.85 -8.84 3.32
C GLN A 16 32.21 -8.90 1.93
N TYR A 17 30.95 -9.34 1.84
CA TYR A 17 30.20 -9.56 0.60
C TYR A 17 28.85 -8.82 0.65
N PRO A 18 28.85 -7.48 0.55
CA PRO A 18 27.60 -6.73 0.66
C PRO A 18 26.64 -7.12 -0.48
N LEU A 19 25.35 -7.19 -0.14
CA LEU A 19 24.25 -7.34 -1.08
C LEU A 19 23.67 -5.98 -1.44
N ARG A 20 23.16 -5.86 -2.66
CA ARG A 20 22.23 -4.81 -3.03
C ARG A 20 21.03 -5.39 -3.77
N PHE A 21 19.92 -4.69 -3.64
CA PHE A 21 18.65 -5.03 -4.27
C PHE A 21 18.33 -3.94 -5.28
N LEU A 22 18.16 -4.33 -6.53
CA LEU A 22 17.80 -3.44 -7.63
C LEU A 22 16.48 -3.91 -8.22
N LEU A 23 15.69 -3.00 -8.77
CA LEU A 23 14.50 -3.35 -9.52
C LEU A 23 14.86 -3.42 -11.00
N SER A 24 14.33 -4.44 -11.67
CA SER A 24 14.41 -4.59 -13.12
C SER A 24 13.03 -4.46 -13.73
N GLU A 25 12.92 -3.49 -14.62
CA GLU A 25 11.77 -3.28 -15.48
C GLU A 25 12.13 -3.74 -16.88
N SER A 26 11.29 -4.57 -17.50
CA SER A 26 11.46 -5.02 -18.89
C SER A 26 12.86 -5.60 -19.24
N GLY A 27 13.61 -6.07 -18.23
CA GLY A 27 14.94 -6.65 -18.40
C GLY A 27 16.12 -5.68 -18.23
N GLU A 28 15.88 -4.38 -18.09
CA GLU A 28 16.94 -3.41 -17.75
C GLU A 28 17.09 -3.31 -16.22
N VAL A 29 18.33 -3.33 -15.74
CA VAL A 29 18.66 -3.20 -14.31
C VAL A 29 19.02 -1.75 -14.07
N GLY A 30 18.33 -1.06 -13.16
CA GLY A 30 18.73 0.33 -12.91
C GLY A 30 18.10 1.04 -11.75
N GLN A 31 16.93 0.63 -11.26
CA GLN A 31 16.16 1.50 -10.37
C GLN A 31 16.25 1.06 -8.90
N THR A 32 16.47 2.06 -8.05
CA THR A 32 16.37 1.97 -6.61
C THR A 32 14.90 2.01 -6.18
N LEU A 33 14.59 1.56 -4.96
CA LEU A 33 13.24 1.63 -4.38
C LEU A 33 12.68 3.07 -4.31
N GLN A 34 13.56 4.07 -4.21
CA GLN A 34 13.19 5.48 -4.17
C GLN A 34 12.68 5.97 -5.52
N GLU A 35 13.36 5.63 -6.62
CA GLU A 35 12.94 5.98 -7.99
C GLU A 35 11.62 5.30 -8.38
N LEU A 36 11.34 4.10 -7.85
CA LEU A 36 10.04 3.45 -8.03
C LEU A 36 8.90 4.23 -7.36
N THR A 37 9.16 4.81 -6.17
CA THR A 37 8.16 5.63 -5.45
C THR A 37 7.77 6.85 -6.27
N GLU A 38 8.75 7.54 -6.86
CA GLU A 38 8.53 8.70 -7.74
C GLU A 38 7.75 8.32 -8.99
N ARG A 39 8.05 7.17 -9.61
CA ARG A 39 7.32 6.69 -10.80
C ARG A 39 5.89 6.25 -10.51
N VAL A 40 5.66 5.57 -9.38
CA VAL A 40 4.30 5.23 -8.97
C VAL A 40 3.49 6.51 -8.79
N ASN A 41 4.09 7.58 -8.27
CA ASN A 41 3.45 8.89 -8.16
C ASN A 41 3.13 9.53 -9.52
N GLU A 42 3.99 9.36 -10.53
CA GLU A 42 3.80 9.94 -11.87
C GLU A 42 2.80 9.17 -12.74
N VAL A 43 2.85 7.84 -12.72
CA VAL A 43 2.12 6.99 -13.69
C VAL A 43 0.90 6.33 -13.05
N GLY A 44 0.84 6.26 -11.72
CA GLY A 44 -0.26 5.65 -10.98
C GLY A 44 -0.42 4.14 -11.18
N VAL A 45 0.49 3.50 -11.91
CA VAL A 45 0.51 2.07 -12.20
C VAL A 45 1.50 1.38 -11.27
N SER A 46 1.04 0.33 -10.60
CA SER A 46 1.85 -0.63 -9.86
C SER A 46 2.74 -1.41 -10.83
N PRO A 47 4.07 -1.15 -10.91
CA PRO A 47 4.91 -1.89 -11.83
C PRO A 47 5.05 -3.34 -11.37
N THR A 48 5.02 -4.26 -12.33
CA THR A 48 5.33 -5.68 -12.11
C THR A 48 6.81 -5.85 -12.42
N ASP A 49 7.65 -5.73 -11.39
CA ASP A 49 9.10 -5.70 -11.55
C ASP A 49 9.76 -6.96 -11.00
N ALA A 50 10.95 -7.25 -11.49
CA ALA A 50 11.79 -8.27 -10.90
C ALA A 50 12.80 -7.64 -9.95
N LEU A 51 12.88 -8.14 -8.72
CA LEU A 51 13.93 -7.78 -7.78
C LEU A 51 15.22 -8.53 -8.15
N VAL A 52 16.20 -7.79 -8.63
CA VAL A 52 17.55 -8.28 -8.93
C VAL A 52 18.38 -8.21 -7.66
N VAL A 53 18.91 -9.36 -7.24
CA VAL A 53 19.81 -9.46 -6.09
C VAL A 53 21.24 -9.55 -6.63
N GLU A 54 22.09 -8.61 -6.22
CA GLU A 54 23.50 -8.61 -6.57
C GLU A 54 24.39 -8.68 -5.33
N VAL A 55 25.50 -9.40 -5.44
CA VAL A 55 26.52 -9.51 -4.39
C VAL A 55 27.83 -8.90 -4.88
N ARG A 56 28.55 -8.22 -3.99
CA ARG A 56 29.92 -7.78 -4.25
C ARG A 56 30.90 -8.86 -3.81
N ILE A 57 31.52 -9.54 -4.77
CA ILE A 57 32.33 -10.74 -4.50
C ILE A 57 33.69 -10.40 -3.88
N ASP A 58 34.27 -9.23 -4.16
CA ASP A 58 35.66 -8.93 -3.75
C ASP A 58 35.80 -7.93 -2.60
N GLY A 59 34.69 -7.53 -1.96
CA GLY A 59 34.68 -6.70 -0.75
C GLY A 59 35.37 -5.32 -0.81
N ARG A 60 36.10 -4.97 -1.88
CA ARG A 60 36.96 -3.78 -1.93
C ARG A 60 36.95 -3.01 -3.26
N ARG A 61 36.65 -3.62 -4.42
CA ARG A 61 36.51 -2.90 -5.71
C ARG A 61 35.52 -3.53 -6.70
N GLY A 62 34.67 -2.68 -7.29
CA GLY A 62 34.26 -2.72 -8.70
C GLY A 62 33.01 -3.51 -9.08
N GLU A 63 33.01 -4.83 -8.87
CA GLU A 63 32.11 -5.71 -9.62
C GLU A 63 30.97 -6.27 -8.75
N TRP A 64 29.74 -5.95 -9.16
CA TRP A 64 28.52 -6.54 -8.62
C TRP A 64 28.10 -7.69 -9.52
N ARG A 65 27.82 -8.85 -8.93
CA ARG A 65 27.30 -10.01 -9.68
C ARG A 65 25.89 -10.33 -9.28
N ARG A 66 25.01 -10.49 -10.28
CA ARG A 66 23.65 -10.98 -10.10
C ARG A 66 23.68 -12.42 -9.61
N ILE A 67 23.01 -12.66 -8.47
CA ILE A 67 22.86 -13.99 -7.87
C ILE A 67 21.41 -14.48 -7.86
N GLY A 68 20.44 -13.58 -8.13
CA GLY A 68 19.04 -13.95 -8.16
C GLY A 68 18.17 -12.92 -8.84
N LEU A 69 17.02 -13.40 -9.32
CA LEU A 69 15.93 -12.59 -9.85
C LEU A 69 14.65 -13.11 -9.23
N LEU A 70 13.98 -12.26 -8.45
CA LEU A 70 12.76 -12.61 -7.71
C LEU A 70 11.58 -11.82 -8.30
N PRO A 71 10.48 -12.47 -8.72
CA PRO A 71 9.30 -11.74 -9.17
C PRO A 71 8.71 -10.94 -8.01
N LEU A 72 8.41 -9.67 -8.24
CA LEU A 72 7.84 -8.78 -7.24
C LEU A 72 6.64 -8.03 -7.81
N LYS A 73 5.63 -7.83 -6.98
CA LYS A 73 4.49 -6.97 -7.30
C LYS A 73 4.47 -5.85 -6.28
N VAL A 74 4.62 -4.60 -6.75
CA VAL A 74 4.47 -3.43 -5.88
C VAL A 74 3.02 -3.00 -5.90
N ASP A 75 2.32 -3.18 -4.79
CA ASP A 75 0.93 -2.76 -4.64
C ASP A 75 0.85 -1.43 -3.89
N VAL A 76 0.06 -0.49 -4.42
CA VAL A 76 -0.30 0.73 -3.68
C VAL A 76 -1.12 0.33 -2.46
N LEU A 77 -0.79 0.90 -1.30
CA LEU A 77 -1.48 0.60 -0.05
C LEU A 77 -2.38 1.77 0.35
N LEU A 78 -3.69 1.53 0.34
CA LEU A 78 -4.70 2.46 0.84
C LEU A 78 -5.15 2.02 2.23
N GLU A 79 -5.01 2.91 3.21
CA GLU A 79 -5.37 2.69 4.60
C GLU A 79 -6.37 3.75 5.06
N GLY A 80 -7.21 3.41 6.04
CA GLY A 80 -8.05 4.37 6.71
C GLY A 80 -8.37 3.97 8.14
N TRP A 81 -8.58 4.97 8.99
CA TRP A 81 -8.86 4.78 10.41
C TRP A 81 -9.73 5.91 10.95
N VAL A 82 -10.35 5.66 12.11
CA VAL A 82 -11.13 6.66 12.85
C VAL A 82 -10.32 7.11 14.06
N ALA A 83 -10.20 8.42 14.23
CA ALA A 83 -9.67 9.08 15.41
C ALA A 83 -10.73 10.05 15.97
N PRO A 84 -10.55 10.62 17.18
CA PRO A 84 -11.52 11.54 17.78
C PRO A 84 -11.93 12.71 16.89
N GLU A 85 -11.02 13.18 16.03
CA GLU A 85 -11.23 14.29 15.11
C GLU A 85 -12.09 13.89 13.90
N GLY A 86 -12.08 12.60 13.51
CA GLY A 86 -12.84 12.10 12.38
C GLY A 86 -12.22 10.91 11.66
N ALA A 87 -12.60 10.74 10.40
CA ALA A 87 -12.10 9.69 9.52
C ALA A 87 -10.88 10.19 8.75
N PHE A 88 -9.80 9.42 8.84
CA PHE A 88 -8.55 9.67 8.15
C PHE A 88 -8.28 8.58 7.13
N ILE A 89 -7.65 8.97 6.03
CA ILE A 89 -7.14 8.03 5.02
C ILE A 89 -5.70 8.38 4.66
N ARG A 90 -4.96 7.38 4.22
CA ARG A 90 -3.62 7.53 3.67
C ARG A 90 -3.42 6.57 2.53
N ILE A 91 -2.76 7.01 1.47
CA ILE A 91 -2.23 6.15 0.43
C ILE A 91 -0.70 6.14 0.45
N ARG A 92 -0.12 4.97 0.15
CA ARG A 92 1.33 4.79 0.01
C ARG A 92 1.63 4.23 -1.38
N PRO A 93 2.56 4.85 -2.14
CA PRO A 93 3.36 6.02 -1.78
C PRO A 93 2.55 7.33 -1.67
N PRO A 94 3.07 8.35 -0.96
CA PRO A 94 2.39 9.65 -0.81
C PRO A 94 2.45 10.46 -2.10
N GLY A 95 1.50 11.37 -2.31
CA GLY A 95 1.37 12.19 -3.54
C GLY A 95 0.33 11.69 -4.53
N LEU A 96 -0.19 10.48 -4.31
CA LEU A 96 -1.29 9.92 -5.08
C LEU A 96 -2.64 10.53 -4.66
N ARG A 97 -3.50 10.80 -5.64
CA ARG A 97 -4.85 11.32 -5.42
C ARG A 97 -5.84 10.19 -5.19
N VAL A 98 -6.56 10.27 -4.08
CA VAL A 98 -7.58 9.30 -3.68
C VAL A 98 -8.96 9.93 -3.85
N GLY A 99 -9.85 9.24 -4.56
CA GLY A 99 -11.26 9.60 -4.62
C GLY A 99 -11.94 9.23 -3.31
N VAL A 100 -12.71 10.13 -2.74
CA VAL A 100 -13.38 9.93 -1.46
C VAL A 100 -14.84 10.31 -1.55
N ARG A 101 -15.69 9.35 -1.19
CA ARG A 101 -17.14 9.51 -1.09
C ARG A 101 -17.57 9.30 0.35
N VAL A 102 -18.42 10.19 0.84
CA VAL A 102 -18.99 10.11 2.19
C VAL A 102 -20.50 9.98 2.05
N PHE A 103 -21.05 8.98 2.71
CA PHE A 103 -22.46 8.65 2.70
C PHE A 103 -23.04 8.80 4.11
N ALA A 104 -24.22 9.39 4.21
CA ALA A 104 -25.03 9.35 5.42
C ALA A 104 -26.19 8.37 5.18
N GLY A 105 -26.12 7.20 5.82
CA GLY A 105 -26.98 6.06 5.48
C GLY A 105 -26.71 5.59 4.04
N GLY A 106 -27.64 5.83 3.11
CA GLY A 106 -27.51 5.52 1.69
C GLY A 106 -27.32 6.73 0.76
N ARG A 107 -27.31 7.95 1.31
CA ARG A 107 -27.23 9.18 0.50
C ARG A 107 -25.80 9.70 0.45
N LEU A 108 -25.27 9.94 -0.74
CA LEU A 108 -23.99 10.62 -0.94
C LEU A 108 -24.13 12.07 -0.45
N VAL A 109 -23.26 12.46 0.49
CA VAL A 109 -23.22 13.81 1.08
C VAL A 109 -21.98 14.59 0.71
N GLN A 110 -20.89 13.91 0.34
CA GLN A 110 -19.65 14.52 -0.08
C GLN A 110 -18.92 13.61 -1.06
N GLU A 111 -18.37 14.18 -2.13
CA GLU A 111 -17.44 13.51 -3.03
C GLU A 111 -16.29 14.48 -3.32
N LYS A 112 -15.05 14.02 -3.16
CA LYS A 112 -13.85 14.82 -3.41
C LYS A 112 -12.66 13.94 -3.75
N GLU A 113 -11.73 14.46 -4.52
CA GLU A 113 -10.38 13.91 -4.62
C GLU A 113 -9.46 14.60 -3.61
N VAL A 114 -8.63 13.82 -2.93
CA VAL A 114 -7.65 14.35 -1.98
C VAL A 114 -6.28 13.74 -2.23
N GLU A 115 -5.26 14.58 -2.17
CA GLU A 115 -3.88 14.12 -2.02
C GLU A 115 -3.64 13.84 -0.54
N THR A 116 -3.25 12.60 -0.18
CA THR A 116 -3.12 12.24 1.23
C THR A 116 -1.73 12.53 1.77
N GLU A 117 -1.66 13.05 2.99
CA GLU A 117 -0.40 13.26 3.71
C GLU A 117 0.14 11.95 4.31
N PRO A 118 1.47 11.84 4.57
CA PRO A 118 2.07 10.64 5.19
C PRO A 118 1.50 10.26 6.56
N GLN A 119 1.02 11.25 7.32
CA GLN A 119 0.35 11.08 8.60
C GLN A 119 -1.14 10.73 8.47
N GLY A 120 -1.70 10.82 7.26
CA GLY A 120 -3.12 10.67 6.97
C GLY A 120 -3.83 12.02 6.84
N THR A 121 -4.83 12.04 5.97
CA THR A 121 -5.63 13.22 5.67
C THR A 121 -7.04 13.03 6.21
N LEU A 122 -7.53 14.02 6.95
CA LEU A 122 -8.90 14.07 7.44
C LEU A 122 -9.88 14.23 6.26
N VAL A 123 -10.76 13.26 6.08
CA VAL A 123 -11.70 13.23 4.95
C VAL A 123 -13.15 13.45 5.33
N ALA A 124 -13.53 13.11 6.56
CA ALA A 124 -14.86 13.36 7.09
C ALA A 124 -14.81 13.65 8.59
N LEU A 125 -15.58 14.65 9.03
CA LEU A 125 -15.82 14.94 10.44
C LEU A 125 -17.01 14.11 10.96
N PRO A 126 -17.05 13.77 12.26
CA PRO A 126 -18.22 13.11 12.84
C PRO A 126 -19.48 13.98 12.72
N GLY A 127 -20.54 13.39 12.16
CA GLY A 127 -21.85 14.03 12.01
C GLY A 127 -22.83 13.66 13.12
N LEU A 128 -24.08 14.10 13.01
CA LEU A 128 -25.16 13.67 13.92
C LEU A 128 -25.65 12.23 13.61
N VAL A 129 -25.32 11.73 12.43
CA VAL A 129 -25.66 10.39 11.96
C VAL A 129 -24.39 9.63 11.60
N PRO A 130 -24.43 8.29 11.58
CA PRO A 130 -23.30 7.48 11.14
C PRO A 130 -22.95 7.79 9.69
N LEU A 131 -21.65 7.89 9.40
CA LEU A 131 -21.15 8.11 8.05
C LEU A 131 -20.41 6.87 7.56
N ARG A 132 -20.64 6.50 6.30
CA ARG A 132 -19.82 5.53 5.57
C ARG A 132 -18.90 6.31 4.65
N ILE A 133 -17.61 6.06 4.77
CA ILE A 133 -16.58 6.61 3.89
C ILE A 133 -16.14 5.50 2.94
N GLU A 134 -16.08 5.84 1.67
CA GLU A 134 -15.53 5.02 0.60
C GLU A 134 -14.34 5.79 0.02
N ALA A 135 -13.16 5.18 0.09
CA ALA A 135 -11.95 5.72 -0.50
C ALA A 135 -11.55 4.81 -1.66
N CYS A 136 -11.28 5.39 -2.83
CA CYS A 136 -10.93 4.66 -4.03
C CYS A 136 -9.64 5.19 -4.67
N TYR A 137 -8.82 4.25 -5.15
CA TYR A 137 -7.65 4.53 -5.96
C TYR A 137 -7.50 3.41 -7.00
N GLY A 138 -7.63 3.75 -8.29
CA GLY A 138 -7.67 2.75 -9.35
C GLY A 138 -8.83 1.76 -9.15
N ASP A 139 -8.50 0.48 -9.07
CA ASP A 139 -9.41 -0.62 -8.77
C ASP A 139 -9.59 -0.91 -7.27
N LYS A 140 -8.78 -0.28 -6.41
CA LYS A 140 -8.83 -0.49 -4.96
C LYS A 140 -9.91 0.36 -4.34
N VAL A 141 -10.77 -0.29 -3.56
CA VAL A 141 -11.82 0.38 -2.77
C VAL A 141 -11.70 -0.02 -1.31
N PHE A 142 -11.64 0.98 -0.44
CA PHE A 142 -11.59 0.82 1.01
C PHE A 142 -12.82 1.47 1.65
N TYR A 143 -13.39 0.81 2.66
CA TYR A 143 -14.56 1.29 3.37
C TYR A 143 -14.27 1.50 4.85
N LEU A 144 -14.76 2.61 5.39
CA LEU A 144 -14.67 2.95 6.79
C LEU A 144 -16.01 3.47 7.30
N ASN A 145 -16.38 3.10 8.52
CA ASN A 145 -17.55 3.66 9.18
C ASN A 145 -17.12 4.61 10.28
N LEU A 146 -17.63 5.84 10.24
CA LEU A 146 -17.42 6.85 11.25
C LEU A 146 -18.68 6.94 12.14
N PRO A 147 -18.55 6.74 13.46
CA PRO A 147 -19.68 6.85 14.37
C PRO A 147 -20.22 8.29 14.43
N PRO A 148 -21.46 8.46 14.89
CA PRO A 148 -21.98 9.78 15.22
C PRO A 148 -21.10 10.50 16.24
N ARG A 149 -21.11 11.82 16.18
CA ARG A 149 -20.42 12.69 17.13
C ARG A 149 -20.87 12.39 18.56
N GLY A 150 -19.90 12.28 19.47
CA GLY A 150 -20.15 12.04 20.89
C GLY A 150 -20.34 10.56 21.28
N TRP A 151 -20.35 9.65 20.31
CA TRP A 151 -20.39 8.22 20.58
C TRP A 151 -18.98 7.66 20.69
N ALA A 152 -18.71 6.89 21.75
CA ALA A 152 -17.47 6.16 21.87
C ALA A 152 -17.37 5.10 20.76
N GLY A 153 -16.27 5.12 20.00
CA GLY A 153 -16.08 4.21 18.87
C GLY A 153 -16.16 2.72 19.25
N GLU A 154 -15.78 2.37 20.48
CA GLU A 154 -15.88 1.01 21.01
C GLU A 154 -17.34 0.55 21.15
N TRP A 155 -18.23 1.42 21.63
CA TRP A 155 -19.66 1.13 21.77
C TRP A 155 -20.32 0.95 20.40
N TRP A 156 -19.89 1.76 19.42
CA TRP A 156 -20.34 1.64 18.05
C TRP A 156 -19.91 0.31 17.40
N ARG A 157 -18.67 -0.14 17.63
CA ARG A 157 -18.14 -1.42 17.11
C ARG A 157 -18.85 -2.65 17.68
N LEU A 158 -19.51 -2.55 18.83
CA LEU A 158 -20.30 -3.63 19.44
C LEU A 158 -21.68 -3.83 18.80
N GLY A 159 -21.94 -3.24 17.62
CA GLY A 159 -23.16 -3.47 16.86
C GLY A 159 -24.37 -2.66 17.34
N LEU A 160 -24.21 -1.83 18.37
CA LEU A 160 -25.24 -0.91 18.87
C LEU A 160 -25.60 0.20 17.87
N GLY A 161 -24.89 0.25 16.74
CA GLY A 161 -25.16 1.12 15.61
C GLY A 161 -25.98 0.52 14.46
N TRP A 162 -26.22 -0.80 14.46
CA TRP A 162 -26.73 -1.52 13.30
C TRP A 162 -27.86 -2.48 13.68
N GLY A 163 -29.05 -1.92 13.81
CA GLY A 163 -30.30 -2.69 13.72
C GLY A 163 -30.87 -2.82 12.30
N ALA A 164 -30.21 -2.33 11.23
CA ALA A 164 -30.93 -2.14 9.95
C ALA A 164 -30.18 -2.28 8.61
N PHE A 165 -28.85 -2.50 8.55
CA PHE A 165 -28.14 -2.45 7.26
C PHE A 165 -27.44 -3.75 6.83
N LEU A 166 -27.64 -4.87 7.54
CA LEU A 166 -27.42 -6.21 6.98
C LEU A 166 -28.68 -6.69 6.24
N ARG A 167 -29.04 -6.02 5.16
CA ARG A 167 -29.67 -6.70 4.03
C ARG A 167 -28.68 -6.60 2.89
N GLY A 168 -27.95 -7.69 2.71
CA GLY A 168 -27.15 -7.91 1.52
C GLY A 168 -28.04 -7.73 0.29
N CYS A 169 -27.53 -7.00 -0.69
CA CYS A 169 -27.81 -7.34 -2.06
C CYS A 169 -27.12 -8.68 -2.31
N THR A 170 -27.75 -9.78 -1.88
CA THR A 170 -27.66 -11.00 -2.67
C THR A 170 -28.39 -10.68 -3.97
N SER A 171 -27.65 -10.67 -5.07
CA SER A 171 -28.25 -10.76 -6.40
C SER A 171 -29.26 -11.90 -6.40
N ALA A 172 -30.52 -11.55 -6.60
CA ALA A 172 -31.52 -12.47 -7.12
C ALA A 172 -31.52 -12.28 -8.64
N GLU A 173 -31.19 -13.38 -9.30
CA GLU A 173 -31.42 -13.72 -10.73
C GLU A 173 -30.81 -12.83 -11.82
#